data_AF-A0A939ITY8-F1
#
_entry.id   AF-A0A939ITY8-F1
#
_cell.length_a   1.000
_cell.length_b   1.000
_cell.length_c   1.000
_cell.angle_alpha   90.00
_cell.angle_beta   90.00
_cell.angle_gamma   90.00
#
_symmetry.space_group_name_H-M   'P 1'
#
loop_
_entity.id
_entity.type
_entity.pdbx_description
1 polymer ?
#
loop_
_entity_poly.entity_id
_entity_poly.type
_entity_poly.pdbx_seq_one_letter_code
_entity_poly.pdbx_strand_id
1 'polypeptide(L)'
;NNTSLEGLYKSGSAFCTQCEAEGFRKITYFMDRPDVMAKYQVKITADRQTYPYLLSNGNKIGQGELPDGKHWVLWEDPFFKPCYLFALVAGDFDLLEDSFTTASGRQVALELFVDKGN
;
A
#
# COMPACT_ATOMS: atom_id res chain seq x y z
N ASN A 1 -0.32 -18.94 -0.84
CA ASN A 1 -0.51 -18.93 -2.30
C ASN A 1 -1.95 -18.62 -2.64
N ASN A 2 -2.21 -17.39 -3.09
CA ASN A 2 -3.51 -16.96 -3.57
C ASN A 2 -3.41 -16.83 -5.11
N THR A 3 -3.90 -17.82 -5.83
CA THR A 3 -3.81 -17.89 -7.30
C THR A 3 -4.96 -17.16 -8.00
N SER A 4 -5.97 -16.72 -7.25
CA SER A 4 -7.10 -15.95 -7.81
C SER A 4 -6.77 -14.48 -8.05
N LEU A 5 -5.63 -14.00 -7.55
CA LEU A 5 -5.16 -12.61 -7.66
C LEU A 5 -6.18 -11.58 -7.11
N GLU A 6 -6.90 -11.97 -6.06
CA GLU A 6 -7.95 -11.17 -5.42
C GLU A 6 -7.73 -11.13 -3.90
N GLY A 7 -7.86 -9.95 -3.29
CA GLY A 7 -7.39 -9.69 -1.92
C GLY A 7 -5.88 -9.49 -1.90
N LEU A 8 -5.20 -9.99 -0.86
CA LEU A 8 -3.74 -9.98 -0.78
C LEU A 8 -3.15 -11.20 -1.48
N TYR A 9 -2.21 -10.98 -2.41
CA TYR A 9 -1.53 -12.04 -3.13
C TYR A 9 -0.08 -11.66 -3.45
N LYS A 10 0.66 -12.61 -4.02
CA LYS A 10 2.06 -12.44 -4.41
C LYS A 10 2.16 -12.34 -5.93
N SER A 11 2.83 -11.31 -6.42
CA SER A 11 3.19 -11.13 -7.83
C SER A 11 4.71 -11.11 -7.95
N GLY A 12 5.30 -12.15 -8.53
CA GLY A 12 6.75 -12.34 -8.49
C GLY A 12 7.28 -12.44 -7.05
N SER A 13 8.19 -11.54 -6.67
CA SER A 13 8.71 -11.41 -5.30
C SER A 13 7.84 -10.50 -4.41
N ALA A 14 7.05 -9.60 -5.00
CA ALA A 14 6.28 -8.59 -4.27
C ALA A 14 4.92 -9.10 -3.79
N PHE A 15 4.43 -8.53 -2.69
CA PHE A 15 3.03 -8.61 -2.28
C PHE A 15 2.27 -7.38 -2.79
N CYS A 16 1.06 -7.61 -3.31
CA CYS A 16 0.15 -6.56 -3.70
C CYS A 16 -1.31 -6.96 -3.43
N THR A 17 -2.21 -6.00 -3.49
CA THR A 17 -3.65 -6.22 -3.26
C THR A 17 -4.50 -5.81 -4.44
N GLN A 18 -5.52 -6.61 -4.72
CA GLN A 18 -6.65 -6.25 -5.58
C GLN A 18 -7.94 -6.36 -4.77
N CYS A 19 -8.55 -5.22 -4.43
CA CYS A 19 -9.72 -5.18 -3.55
C CYS A 19 -11.04 -4.96 -4.28
N GLU A 20 -11.03 -4.39 -5.49
CA GLU A 20 -12.25 -4.25 -6.29
C GLU A 20 -12.59 -5.58 -7.01
N ALA A 21 -13.86 -6.03 -7.01
CA ALA A 21 -15.03 -5.41 -6.38
C ALA A 21 -15.27 -5.82 -4.91
N GLU A 22 -14.87 -7.03 -4.53
CA GLU A 22 -15.19 -7.65 -3.23
C GLU A 22 -13.97 -8.40 -2.66
N GLY A 23 -12.76 -7.94 -2.96
CA GLY A 23 -11.52 -8.61 -2.57
C GLY A 23 -11.06 -8.29 -1.15
N PHE A 24 -11.55 -7.19 -0.55
CA PHE A 24 -11.13 -6.78 0.80
C PHE A 24 -11.56 -7.80 1.87
N ARG A 25 -12.73 -8.44 1.70
CA ARG A 25 -13.20 -9.52 2.59
C ARG A 25 -12.29 -10.76 2.62
N LYS A 26 -11.40 -10.93 1.63
CA LYS A 26 -10.38 -12.00 1.63
C LYS A 26 -9.17 -11.67 2.48
N ILE A 27 -9.02 -10.41 2.91
CA ILE A 27 -7.94 -9.96 3.80
C ILE A 27 -8.39 -10.05 5.26
N THR A 28 -9.61 -9.56 5.55
CA THR A 28 -10.18 -9.58 6.91
C THR A 28 -11.71 -9.49 6.86
N TYR A 29 -12.38 -9.85 7.96
CA TYR A 29 -13.81 -9.59 8.11
C TYR A 29 -14.09 -8.08 8.11
N PHE A 30 -14.90 -7.64 7.17
CA PHE A 30 -15.31 -6.24 7.01
C PHE A 30 -16.67 -6.17 6.30
N MET A 31 -17.37 -5.03 6.42
CA MET A 31 -18.55 -4.75 5.59
C MET A 31 -18.10 -4.35 4.18
N ASP A 32 -17.73 -5.34 3.38
CA ASP A 32 -17.17 -5.17 2.04
C ASP A 32 -18.25 -4.83 1.00
N ARG A 33 -18.76 -3.60 1.12
CA ARG A 33 -19.78 -2.98 0.28
C ARG A 33 -19.43 -1.49 0.10
N PRO A 34 -19.65 -0.90 -1.10
CA PRO A 34 -19.07 0.39 -1.46
C PRO A 34 -19.72 1.61 -0.80
N ASP A 35 -20.88 1.46 -0.16
CA ASP A 35 -21.56 2.49 0.61
C ASP A 35 -21.05 2.60 2.06
N VAL A 36 -20.25 1.65 2.53
CA VAL A 36 -19.56 1.73 3.83
C VAL A 36 -18.24 2.47 3.65
N MET A 37 -18.20 3.69 4.17
CA MET A 37 -17.06 4.60 4.06
C MET A 37 -16.30 4.67 5.38
N ALA A 38 -14.98 4.42 5.37
CA ALA A 38 -14.14 4.46 6.56
C ALA A 38 -12.83 5.23 6.32
N LYS A 39 -12.23 5.74 7.39
CA LYS A 39 -10.83 6.20 7.40
C LYS A 39 -9.92 5.04 7.73
N TYR A 40 -8.76 4.97 7.08
CA TYR A 40 -7.81 3.88 7.24
C TYR A 40 -6.48 4.40 7.74
N GLN A 41 -6.00 3.77 8.81
CA GLN A 41 -4.63 3.85 9.27
C GLN A 41 -4.02 2.45 9.17
N VAL A 42 -2.94 2.32 8.41
CA VAL A 42 -2.41 1.02 7.99
C VAL A 42 -0.96 0.93 8.42
N LYS A 43 -0.69 0.01 9.36
CA LYS A 43 0.67 -0.33 9.76
C LYS A 43 1.10 -1.60 9.03
N ILE A 44 2.16 -1.51 8.25
CA ILE A 44 2.76 -2.65 7.56
C ILE A 44 4.05 -3.01 8.30
N THR A 45 4.28 -4.30 8.53
CA THR A 45 5.51 -4.81 9.14
C THR A 45 6.01 -5.98 8.32
N ALA A 46 7.26 -5.93 7.90
CA ALA A 46 7.86 -6.95 7.05
C ALA A 46 9.36 -7.07 7.30
N ASP A 47 9.97 -8.11 6.74
CA ASP A 47 11.43 -8.24 6.67
C ASP A 47 12.01 -7.13 5.79
N ARG A 48 12.99 -6.37 6.32
CA ARG A 48 13.54 -5.19 5.66
C ARG A 48 14.33 -5.54 4.41
N GLN A 49 15.03 -6.67 4.41
CA GLN A 49 15.88 -7.07 3.28
C GLN A 49 15.02 -7.52 2.10
N THR A 50 13.95 -8.25 2.36
CA THR A 50 13.06 -8.79 1.33
C THR A 50 12.04 -7.76 0.84
N TYR A 51 11.56 -6.88 1.73
CA TYR A 51 10.50 -5.92 1.43
C TYR A 51 10.89 -4.50 1.90
N PRO A 52 11.94 -3.88 1.30
CA PRO A 52 12.41 -2.56 1.71
C PRO A 52 11.38 -1.44 1.49
N TYR A 53 10.42 -1.61 0.57
CA TYR A 53 9.33 -0.68 0.36
C TYR A 53 8.01 -1.26 0.89
N LEU A 54 7.34 -0.50 1.77
CA LEU A 54 6.03 -0.82 2.33
C LEU A 54 5.06 0.35 2.08
N LEU A 55 4.12 0.16 1.17
CA LEU A 55 3.23 1.19 0.65
C LEU A 55 1.78 0.88 0.98
N SER A 56 1.01 1.93 1.28
CA SER A 56 -0.45 1.90 1.42
C SER A 56 -1.01 3.28 1.05
N ASN A 57 -2.33 3.42 0.94
CA ASN A 57 -2.95 4.71 0.63
C ASN A 57 -2.59 5.79 1.66
N GLY A 58 -2.53 7.04 1.20
CA GLY A 58 -2.41 8.22 2.05
C GLY A 58 -0.97 8.70 2.22
N ASN A 59 -0.65 9.23 3.40
CA ASN A 59 0.68 9.76 3.72
C ASN A 59 1.39 8.86 4.73
N LYS A 60 2.71 8.72 4.59
CA LYS A 60 3.56 8.09 5.61
C LYS A 60 3.62 8.98 6.85
N ILE A 61 3.05 8.50 7.95
CA ILE A 61 2.98 9.20 9.24
C ILE A 61 3.89 8.60 10.31
N GLY A 62 4.53 7.46 10.02
CA GLY A 62 5.51 6.86 10.91
C GLY A 62 6.31 5.74 10.23
N GLN A 63 7.50 5.47 10.75
CA GLN A 63 8.32 4.34 10.34
C GLN A 63 9.25 3.94 11.48
N GLY A 64 9.77 2.71 11.46
CA GLY A 64 10.79 2.29 12.41
C GLY A 64 11.32 0.89 12.17
N GLU A 65 12.42 0.57 12.84
CA GLU A 65 12.99 -0.77 12.86
C GLU A 65 12.36 -1.61 13.97
N LEU A 66 12.44 -2.92 13.81
CA LEU A 66 12.13 -3.91 14.83
C LEU A 66 13.30 -4.89 14.97
N PRO A 67 13.35 -5.66 16.06
CA PRO A 67 14.26 -6.80 16.15
C PRO A 67 14.10 -7.79 14.98
N ASP A 68 15.07 -8.67 14.83
CA ASP A 68 15.05 -9.76 13.84
C ASP A 68 14.98 -9.30 12.37
N GLY A 69 15.56 -8.14 12.05
CA GLY A 69 15.69 -7.64 10.67
C GLY A 69 14.40 -7.09 10.07
N LYS A 70 13.35 -6.90 10.87
CA LYS A 70 12.08 -6.34 10.42
C LYS A 70 12.05 -4.82 10.53
N HIS A 71 11.17 -4.22 9.75
CA HIS A 71 10.83 -2.81 9.88
C HIS A 71 9.32 -2.61 9.71
N TRP A 72 8.85 -1.39 9.95
CA TRP A 72 7.46 -1.03 9.74
C TRP A 72 7.32 0.38 9.17
N VAL A 73 6.21 0.59 8.46
CA VAL A 73 5.75 1.90 7.99
C VAL A 73 4.27 2.04 8.35
N LEU A 74 3.88 3.21 8.81
CA LEU A 74 2.50 3.59 9.16
C LEU A 74 2.00 4.63 8.17
N TRP A 75 0.88 4.31 7.53
CA TRP A 75 0.19 5.16 6.55
C TRP A 75 -1.15 5.62 7.10
N GLU A 76 -1.53 6.84 6.77
CA GLU A 76 -2.85 7.39 7.07
C GLU A 76 -3.44 8.08 5.84
N ASP A 77 -4.64 7.65 5.48
CA ASP A 77 -5.47 8.31 4.47
C ASP A 77 -6.53 9.18 5.16
N PRO A 78 -6.49 10.51 4.99
CA PRO A 78 -7.42 11.41 5.65
C PRO A 78 -8.84 11.33 5.09
N PHE A 79 -9.03 10.75 3.90
CA PHE A 79 -10.31 10.68 3.23
C PHE A 79 -11.07 9.41 3.60
N PHE A 80 -12.38 9.57 3.77
CA PHE A 80 -13.28 8.43 3.85
C PHE A 80 -13.31 7.72 2.50
N LYS A 81 -13.06 6.41 2.50
CA LYS A 81 -13.12 5.58 1.29
C LYS A 81 -13.83 4.25 1.56
N PRO A 82 -14.46 3.66 0.53
CA PRO A 82 -14.88 2.28 0.59
C PRO A 82 -13.69 1.35 0.53
N CYS A 83 -13.83 0.15 1.10
CA CYS A 83 -12.70 -0.78 1.24
C CYS A 83 -12.16 -1.34 -0.08
N TYR A 84 -12.92 -1.27 -1.19
CA TYR A 84 -12.40 -1.67 -2.50
C TYR A 84 -11.26 -0.75 -3.00
N LEU A 85 -11.16 0.49 -2.48
CA LEU A 85 -10.06 1.42 -2.76
C LEU A 85 -8.84 1.23 -1.84
N PHE A 86 -8.88 0.23 -0.95
CA PHE A 86 -7.70 -0.14 -0.17
C PHE A 86 -6.61 -0.71 -1.08
N ALA A 87 -5.37 -0.27 -0.86
CA ALA A 87 -4.21 -0.82 -1.52
C ALA A 87 -3.06 -1.02 -0.52
N LEU A 88 -2.34 -2.13 -0.68
CA LEU A 88 -1.09 -2.42 0.00
C LEU A 88 -0.11 -3.02 -1.01
N VAL A 89 1.14 -2.53 -0.99
CA VAL A 89 2.25 -3.11 -1.76
C VAL A 89 3.46 -3.27 -0.84
N ALA A 90 4.13 -4.42 -0.93
CA ALA A 90 5.40 -4.67 -0.24
C ALA A 90 6.38 -5.38 -1.18
N GLY A 91 7.58 -4.83 -1.36
CA GLY A 91 8.55 -5.37 -2.33
C GLY A 91 9.85 -4.58 -2.39
N ASP A 92 10.73 -5.00 -3.29
CA ASP A 92 11.94 -4.28 -3.67
C ASP A 92 11.80 -3.78 -5.11
N PHE A 93 11.93 -2.48 -5.30
CA PHE A 93 11.57 -1.78 -6.53
C PHE A 93 12.63 -0.73 -6.87
N ASP A 94 12.78 -0.41 -8.15
CA ASP A 94 13.37 0.87 -8.53
C ASP A 94 12.30 1.95 -8.45
N LEU A 95 12.72 3.13 -8.02
CA LEU A 95 11.84 4.26 -7.76
C LEU A 95 12.27 5.42 -8.65
N LEU A 96 11.37 5.82 -9.55
CA LEU A 96 11.48 7.08 -10.29
C LEU A 96 10.68 8.15 -9.54
N GLU A 97 11.37 9.22 -9.13
CA GLU A 97 10.79 10.35 -8.42
C GLU A 97 10.69 11.57 -9.33
N ASP A 98 9.57 12.28 -9.24
CA ASP A 98 9.36 13.58 -9.87
C ASP A 98 8.43 14.44 -8.99
N SER A 99 8.10 15.65 -9.45
CA SER A 99 7.20 16.54 -8.74
C SER A 99 6.28 17.29 -9.70
N PHE A 100 5.07 17.59 -9.21
CA PHE A 100 4.12 18.43 -9.92
C PHE A 100 3.61 19.54 -9.01
N THR A 101 3.56 20.77 -9.52
CA THR A 101 2.96 21.90 -8.81
C THR A 101 1.58 22.17 -9.40
N THR A 102 0.53 22.05 -8.58
CA THR A 102 -0.84 22.34 -9.02
C THR A 102 -1.01 23.82 -9.37
N ALA A 103 -2.06 24.17 -10.12
CA ALA A 103 -2.38 25.56 -10.44
C ALA A 103 -2.58 26.45 -9.18
N SER A 104 -2.96 25.85 -8.05
CA SER A 104 -3.08 26.52 -6.75
C SER A 104 -1.79 26.57 -5.93
N GLY A 105 -0.67 26.04 -6.44
CA GLY A 105 0.65 26.08 -5.80
C GLY A 105 0.97 24.90 -4.87
N ARG A 106 0.13 23.86 -4.80
CA ARG A 106 0.44 22.67 -4.01
C ARG A 106 1.50 21.84 -4.72
N GLN A 107 2.60 21.52 -4.03
CA GLN A 107 3.57 20.54 -4.51
C GLN A 107 3.06 19.12 -4.24
N VAL A 108 3.18 18.27 -5.25
CA VAL A 108 2.82 16.86 -5.24
C VAL A 108 4.05 16.06 -5.61
N ALA A 109 4.53 15.22 -4.70
CA ALA A 109 5.55 14.23 -5.01
C ALA A 109 4.95 13.14 -5.89
N LEU A 110 5.63 12.79 -6.97
CA LEU A 110 5.28 11.70 -7.87
C LEU A 110 6.31 10.58 -7.67
N GLU A 111 5.83 9.42 -7.27
CA GLU A 111 6.68 8.25 -7.01
C GLU A 111 6.17 7.08 -7.86
N LEU A 112 7.01 6.60 -8.78
CA LEU A 112 6.71 5.46 -9.64
C LEU A 112 7.62 4.29 -9.29
N PHE A 113 7.01 3.22 -8.79
CA PHE A 113 7.70 1.98 -8.39
C PHE A 113 7.61 0.94 -9.50
N VAL A 114 8.77 0.42 -9.93
CA VAL A 114 8.90 -0.61 -10.98
C VAL A 114 9.81 -1.74 -10.54
N ASP A 115 9.70 -2.91 -11.18
CA ASP A 115 10.64 -4.00 -10.97
C ASP A 115 12.06 -3.56 -11.33
N LYS A 116 13.06 -4.07 -10.59
CA LYS A 116 14.47 -3.71 -10.74
C LYS A 116 14.95 -3.82 -12.19
N GLY A 117 15.62 -2.77 -12.67
CA GLY A 117 16.23 -2.71 -14.01
C GLY A 117 15.30 -2.23 -15.14
N ASN A 118 14.11 -1.72 -14.81
CA ASN A 118 13.23 -0.98 -15.74
C ASN A 118 13.36 0.53 -15.55
#